data_AF-A0A560WFK3-F1
#
_entry.id   AF-A0A560WFK3-F1
#
_cell.length_a   1.000
_cell.length_b   1.000
_cell.length_c   1.000
_cell.angle_alpha   90.00
_cell.angle_beta   90.00
_cell.angle_gamma   90.00
#
_symmetry.space_group_name_H-M   'P 1'
#
loop_
_entity.id
_entity.type
_entity.pdbx_description
1 polymer ?
#
loop_
_entity_poly.entity_id
_entity_poly.type
_entity_poly.pdbx_seq_one_letter_code
_entity_poly.pdbx_strand_id
1 'polypeptide(L)'
;MSQRLAEIERAQPPRFTPLQGQYLAFIYAYGRIFKRPPAEADMRRHFEVTAPSVHQMVVALEKAGLIKRETGAARSIQLMLAPEELPILR
;
A
#
# COMPACT_ATOMS: atom_id res chain seq x y z
N MET A 1 -11.83 0.30 -42.45
CA MET A 1 -11.57 -0.81 -41.53
C MET A 1 -10.40 -0.45 -40.60
N SER A 2 -10.61 0.39 -39.57
CA SER A 2 -9.56 0.65 -38.56
C SER A 2 -10.14 1.32 -37.31
N GLN A 3 -11.10 0.66 -36.64
CA GLN A 3 -11.58 1.11 -35.33
C GLN A 3 -11.58 -0.01 -34.27
N ARG A 4 -11.36 -1.27 -34.68
CA ARG A 4 -11.36 -2.44 -33.78
C ARG A 4 -9.99 -2.79 -33.18
N LEU A 5 -9.02 -1.88 -33.22
CA LEU A 5 -7.67 -2.12 -32.68
C LEU A 5 -7.28 -1.16 -31.54
N ALA A 6 -8.08 -0.13 -31.27
CA ALA A 6 -7.82 0.84 -30.20
C ALA A 6 -8.59 0.56 -28.89
N GLU A 7 -9.66 -0.23 -28.93
CA GLU A 7 -10.47 -0.57 -27.74
C GLU A 7 -9.83 -1.65 -26.83
N ILE A 8 -8.62 -2.10 -27.16
CA ILE A 8 -7.82 -3.02 -26.33
C ILE A 8 -6.52 -2.32 -25.91
N GLU A 9 -6.58 -1.04 -25.56
CA GLU A 9 -5.64 -0.54 -24.56
C GLU A 9 -5.96 -1.27 -23.27
N ARG A 10 -5.25 -2.37 -23.04
CA ARG A 10 -5.42 -3.29 -21.91
C ARG A 10 -5.53 -2.46 -20.64
N ALA A 11 -6.73 -2.37 -20.08
CA ALA A 11 -6.92 -1.90 -18.72
C ALA A 11 -6.14 -2.87 -17.82
N GLN A 12 -4.90 -2.50 -17.50
CA GLN A 12 -4.12 -3.26 -16.53
C GLN A 12 -4.97 -3.31 -15.25
N PRO A 13 -5.16 -4.50 -14.66
CA PRO A 13 -5.87 -4.59 -13.41
C PRO A 13 -5.21 -3.61 -12.42
N PRO A 14 -6.00 -2.94 -11.56
CA PRO A 14 -5.46 -1.98 -10.63
C PRO A 14 -4.35 -2.66 -9.80
N ARG A 15 -3.21 -1.98 -9.67
CA ARG A 15 -1.99 -2.51 -9.02
C ARG A 15 -2.23 -2.98 -7.58
N PHE A 16 -3.29 -2.50 -6.95
CA PHE A 16 -3.71 -2.84 -5.61
C PHE A 16 -5.22 -2.66 -5.43
N THR A 17 -5.78 -3.32 -4.43
CA THR A 17 -7.18 -3.12 -4.04
C THR A 17 -7.39 -1.76 -3.38
N PRO A 18 -8.64 -1.23 -3.32
CA PRO A 18 -8.91 0.02 -2.62
C PRO A 18 -8.39 0.06 -1.18
N LEU A 19 -8.53 -1.04 -0.43
CA LEU A 19 -8.05 -1.13 0.95
C LEU A 19 -6.51 -1.14 1.03
N GLN A 20 -5.85 -1.90 0.15
CA GLN A 20 -4.39 -1.89 0.05
C GLN A 20 -3.87 -0.47 -0.26
N GLY A 21 -4.54 0.24 -1.17
CA GLY A 21 -4.24 1.64 -1.47
C GLY A 21 -4.29 2.56 -0.26
N GLN A 22 -5.28 2.38 0.63
CA GLN A 22 -5.37 3.14 1.88
C GLN A 22 -4.22 2.85 2.85
N TYR A 23 -3.81 1.59 2.98
CA TYR A 23 -2.62 1.23 3.77
C TYR A 23 -1.35 1.88 3.21
N LEU A 24 -1.17 1.87 1.88
CA LEU A 24 -0.02 2.52 1.22
C LEU A 24 -0.02 4.03 1.43
N ALA A 25 -1.19 4.68 1.28
CA ALA A 25 -1.36 6.11 1.53
C ALA A 25 -1.07 6.47 2.99
N PHE A 26 -1.52 5.63 3.95
CA PHE A 26 -1.20 5.80 5.36
C PHE A 26 0.29 5.71 5.65
N ILE A 27 0.98 4.69 5.09
CA ILE A 27 2.43 4.53 5.25
C ILE A 27 3.17 5.77 4.75
N TYR A 28 2.78 6.32 3.61
CA TYR A 28 3.35 7.55 3.07
C TYR A 28 3.10 8.74 4.00
N ALA A 29 1.84 9.01 4.34
CA ALA A 29 1.45 10.16 5.17
C ALA A 29 2.13 10.11 6.54
N TYR A 30 2.16 8.94 7.18
CA TYR A 30 2.85 8.73 8.45
C TYR A 30 4.35 9.04 8.34
N GLY A 31 5.01 8.55 7.29
CA GLY A 31 6.42 8.86 7.02
C GLY A 31 6.68 10.35 6.82
N ARG A 32 5.78 11.06 6.12
CA ARG A 32 5.89 12.50 5.89
C ARG A 32 5.79 13.32 7.18
N ILE A 33 4.86 12.96 8.06
CA ILE A 33 4.58 13.66 9.31
C ILE A 33 5.62 13.32 10.38
N PHE A 34 5.84 12.02 10.63
CA PHE A 34 6.62 11.53 11.76
C PHE A 34 8.10 11.23 11.43
N LYS A 35 8.51 11.44 10.17
CA LYS A 35 9.89 11.22 9.67
C LYS A 35 10.43 9.81 9.89
N ARG A 36 9.52 8.83 10.02
CA ARG A 36 9.81 7.40 10.18
C ARG A 36 8.63 6.59 9.65
N PRO A 37 8.84 5.36 9.15
CA PRO A 37 7.72 4.52 8.74
C PRO A 37 6.89 4.04 9.95
N PRO A 38 5.61 3.71 9.75
CA PRO A 38 4.76 3.20 10.81
C PRO A 38 5.19 1.80 11.25
N ALA A 39 4.91 1.46 12.49
CA ALA A 39 4.85 0.07 12.94
C ALA A 39 3.45 -0.51 12.69
N GLU A 40 3.30 -1.85 12.75
CA GLU A 40 1.98 -2.49 12.65
C GLU A 40 1.00 -1.96 13.73
N ALA A 41 1.49 -1.62 14.92
CA ALA A 41 0.68 -1.02 15.97
C ALA A 41 0.08 0.35 15.59
N ASP A 42 0.78 1.15 14.77
CA ASP A 42 0.28 2.43 14.29
C ASP A 42 -0.87 2.21 13.30
N MET A 43 -0.72 1.25 12.38
CA MET A 43 -1.76 0.85 11.44
C MET A 43 -2.97 0.25 12.14
N ARG A 44 -2.77 -0.60 13.15
CA ARG A 44 -3.87 -1.17 13.96
C ARG A 44 -4.73 -0.08 14.60
N ARG A 45 -4.10 0.96 15.15
CA ARG A 45 -4.80 2.09 15.78
C ARG A 45 -5.55 2.93 14.76
N HIS A 46 -4.93 3.20 13.61
CA HIS A 46 -5.56 4.03 12.58
C HIS A 46 -6.73 3.35 11.88
N PHE A 47 -6.57 2.08 11.51
CA PHE A 47 -7.61 1.31 10.80
C PHE A 47 -8.55 0.55 11.74
N GLU A 48 -8.37 0.65 13.06
CA GLU A 48 -9.19 -0.01 14.07
C GLU A 48 -9.34 -1.52 13.88
N VAL A 49 -8.26 -2.17 13.46
CA VAL A 49 -8.22 -3.62 13.19
C VAL A 49 -7.31 -4.39 14.15
N THR A 50 -7.47 -5.71 14.14
CA THR A 50 -6.69 -6.62 14.98
C THR A 50 -5.23 -6.75 14.51
N ALA A 51 -4.35 -7.24 15.39
CA ALA A 51 -2.95 -7.49 15.04
C ALA A 51 -2.80 -8.50 13.89
N PRO A 52 -3.51 -9.65 13.91
CA PRO A 52 -3.47 -10.58 12.78
C PRO A 52 -3.90 -9.93 11.46
N SER A 53 -4.93 -9.08 11.46
CA SER A 53 -5.42 -8.42 10.24
C SER A 53 -4.39 -7.49 9.61
N VAL A 54 -3.73 -6.65 10.42
CA VAL A 54 -2.65 -5.77 9.91
C VAL A 54 -1.47 -6.59 9.42
N HIS A 55 -1.07 -7.61 10.19
CA HIS A 55 0.03 -8.47 9.79
C HIS A 55 -0.22 -9.11 8.41
N GLN A 56 -1.42 -9.68 8.21
CA GLN A 56 -1.79 -10.26 6.91
C GLN A 56 -1.83 -9.21 5.80
N MET A 57 -2.30 -8.00 6.06
CA MET A 57 -2.25 -6.91 5.08
C MET A 57 -0.81 -6.55 4.69
N VAL A 58 0.08 -6.40 5.67
CA VAL A 58 1.50 -6.11 5.43
C VAL A 58 2.16 -7.22 4.61
N VAL A 59 1.89 -8.49 4.93
CA VAL A 59 2.38 -9.64 4.14
C VAL A 59 1.82 -9.61 2.72
N ALA A 60 0.54 -9.27 2.53
CA ALA A 60 -0.07 -9.17 1.21
C ALA A 60 0.55 -8.05 0.37
N LEU A 61 0.81 -6.88 0.96
CA LEU A 61 1.47 -5.76 0.29
C LEU A 61 2.91 -6.10 -0.12
N GLU A 62 3.65 -6.80 0.74
CA GLU A 62 5.02 -7.26 0.46
C GLU A 62 5.03 -8.28 -0.69
N LYS A 63 4.12 -9.28 -0.65
CA LYS A 63 3.99 -10.27 -1.73
C LYS A 63 3.59 -9.65 -3.07
N ALA A 64 2.80 -8.57 -3.03
CA ALA A 64 2.44 -7.79 -4.21
C ALA A 64 3.57 -6.88 -4.71
N GLY A 65 4.71 -6.80 -4.01
CA GLY A 65 5.84 -5.94 -4.37
C GLY A 65 5.59 -4.45 -4.15
N LEU A 66 4.53 -4.09 -3.42
CA LEU A 66 4.12 -2.71 -3.17
C LEU A 66 4.91 -2.07 -2.01
N ILE A 67 5.44 -2.92 -1.12
CA ILE A 67 6.34 -2.54 -0.03
C ILE A 67 7.52 -3.52 0.10
N LYS A 68 8.57 -3.09 0.78
CA LYS A 68 9.58 -3.97 1.40
C LYS A 68 9.58 -3.79 2.90
N ARG A 69 9.99 -4.82 3.64
CA ARG A 69 10.19 -4.75 5.09
C ARG A 69 11.27 -5.73 5.54
N GLU A 70 11.75 -5.55 6.75
CA GLU A 70 12.56 -6.54 7.45
C GLU A 70 11.69 -7.29 8.46
N THR A 71 11.71 -8.63 8.41
CA THR A 71 10.90 -9.46 9.32
C THR A 71 11.42 -9.35 10.75
N GLY A 72 10.50 -9.11 11.69
CA GLY A 72 10.84 -8.94 13.12
C GLY A 72 11.35 -7.54 13.48
N ALA A 73 11.64 -6.68 12.51
CA ALA A 73 12.05 -5.30 12.76
C ALA A 73 10.85 -4.35 12.68
N ALA A 74 10.53 -3.68 13.78
CA ALA A 74 9.54 -2.61 13.78
C ALA A 74 10.04 -1.43 12.94
N ARG A 75 9.12 -0.75 12.25
CA ARG A 75 9.42 0.46 11.47
C ARG A 75 10.48 0.23 10.36
N SER A 76 10.41 -0.92 9.69
CA SER A 76 11.26 -1.26 8.54
C SER A 76 10.56 -1.14 7.19
N ILE A 77 9.28 -0.74 7.18
CA ILE A 77 8.47 -0.68 5.96
C ILE A 77 8.96 0.43 5.03
N GLN A 78 9.17 0.08 3.77
CA GLN A 78 9.54 0.98 2.68
C GLN A 78 8.53 0.85 1.54
N LEU A 79 8.03 1.97 1.02
CA LEU A 79 7.13 2.00 -0.14
C LEU A 79 7.92 1.79 -1.43
N MET A 80 7.39 0.95 -2.32
CA MET A 80 7.95 0.69 -3.65
C MET A 80 7.20 1.42 -4.77
N LEU A 81 6.40 2.43 -4.40
CA LEU A 81 5.55 3.22 -5.29
C LEU A 81 5.94 4.70 -5.21
N ALA A 82 5.78 5.42 -6.32
CA ALA A 82 5.91 6.87 -6.31
C ALA A 82 4.69 7.52 -5.61
N PRO A 83 4.84 8.68 -4.95
CA PRO A 83 3.74 9.34 -4.25
C PRO A 83 2.52 9.63 -5.13
N GLU A 84 2.73 9.86 -6.42
CA GLU A 84 1.70 10.19 -7.41
C GLU A 84 0.81 8.98 -7.74
N GLU A 85 1.27 7.77 -7.43
CA GLU A 85 0.51 6.53 -7.61
C GLU A 85 -0.39 6.21 -6.41
N LEU A 86 -0.20 6.91 -5.29
CA LEU A 86 -0.95 6.66 -4.07
C LEU A 86 -2.33 7.33 -4.12
N PRO A 87 -3.39 6.64 -3.66
CA PRO A 87 -4.66 7.29 -3.50
C PRO A 87 -4.61 8.30 -2.35
N ILE A 88 -5.60 9.20 -2.33
CA ILE A 88 -5.84 10.04 -1.16
C ILE A 88 -6.20 9.13 0.03
N LEU A 89 -5.53 9.37 1.17
CA LEU A 89 -5.87 8.76 2.45
C LEU A 89 -7.22 9.31 2.91
N ARG A 90 -8.19 8.43 3.17
CA ARG A 90 -9.59 8.78 3.52
C ARG A 90 -9.86 8.60 5.01
#